data_AF-A0A8T3NIJ4-F1
#
_entry.id   AF-A0A8T3NIJ4-F1
#
_cell.length_a   1.000
_cell.length_b   1.000
_cell.length_c   1.000
_cell.angle_alpha   90.00
_cell.angle_beta   90.00
_cell.angle_gamma   90.00
#
_symmetry.space_group_name_H-M   'P 1'
#
loop_
_entity.id
_entity.type
_entity.pdbx_description
1 polymer ?
#
loop_
_entity_poly.entity_id
_entity_poly.type
_entity_poly.pdbx_seq_one_letter_code
_entity_poly.pdbx_strand_id
1 'polypeptide(L)'
;MLSPDSQVRPLDETLARLDELVESFETDPDPIVQGRALELLQCVDAVHRVGLTRLASYLDELGGTARERAVADPAIRVLLELYDLLPSEGPSRHVGFVPLGEVKLVAARQRGPGP
;
A
#
# COMPACT_ATOMS: atom_id res chain seq x y z
N MET A 1 25.43 -15.12 11.48
CA MET A 1 24.92 -13.90 10.82
C MET A 1 23.84 -14.34 9.86
N LEU A 2 22.57 -14.09 10.17
CA LEU A 2 21.48 -14.24 9.21
C LEU A 2 21.53 -13.03 8.28
N SER A 3 21.53 -13.25 6.96
CA SER A 3 21.51 -12.16 5.98
C SER A 3 20.25 -11.30 6.16
N PRO A 4 20.33 -9.97 6.00
CA PRO A 4 19.19 -9.05 6.17
C PRO A 4 18.04 -9.31 5.17
N ASP A 5 18.28 -10.05 4.09
CA ASP A 5 17.25 -10.46 3.11
C ASP A 5 16.33 -11.61 3.57
N SER A 6 16.57 -12.20 4.75
CA SER A 6 15.91 -13.46 5.14
C SER A 6 14.56 -13.31 5.85
N GLN A 7 13.94 -12.11 5.85
CA GLN A 7 12.63 -11.88 6.50
C GLN A 7 11.65 -11.04 5.70
N VAL A 8 11.89 -10.80 4.41
CA VAL A 8 10.88 -10.13 3.57
C VAL A 8 9.83 -11.18 3.21
N ARG A 9 8.74 -11.20 3.97
CA ARG A 9 7.54 -11.94 3.58
C ARG A 9 7.05 -11.39 2.23
N PRO A 10 6.54 -12.26 1.33
CA PRO A 10 5.80 -11.81 0.17
C PRO A 10 4.76 -10.74 0.52
N LEU A 11 4.56 -9.79 -0.39
CA LEU A 11 3.69 -8.63 -0.14
C LEU A 11 2.25 -9.07 0.16
N ASP A 12 1.74 -10.01 -0.62
CA ASP A 12 0.42 -10.62 -0.46
C ASP A 12 0.25 -11.30 0.91
N GLU A 13 1.24 -12.07 1.35
CA GLU A 13 1.23 -12.66 2.71
C GLU A 13 1.28 -11.60 3.80
N THR A 14 2.04 -10.52 3.58
CA THR A 14 2.13 -9.40 4.52
C THR A 14 0.82 -8.65 4.64
N LEU A 15 0.14 -8.40 3.51
CA LEU A 15 -1.17 -7.75 3.46
C LEU A 15 -2.23 -8.62 4.12
N ALA A 16 -2.29 -9.91 3.78
CA ALA A 16 -3.23 -10.83 4.42
C ALA A 16 -3.03 -10.88 5.94
N ARG A 17 -1.77 -10.90 6.40
CA ARG A 17 -1.50 -10.87 7.84
C ARG A 17 -1.86 -9.54 8.50
N LEU A 18 -1.73 -8.43 7.79
CA LEU A 18 -2.14 -7.12 8.29
C LEU A 18 -3.66 -7.07 8.45
N ASP A 19 -4.41 -7.57 7.47
CA ASP A 19 -5.87 -7.65 7.52
C ASP A 19 -6.35 -8.49 8.71
N GLU A 20 -5.78 -9.68 8.90
CA GLU A 20 -6.09 -10.53 10.07
C GLU A 20 -5.83 -9.82 11.40
N LEU A 21 -4.73 -9.06 11.50
CA LEU A 21 -4.40 -8.32 12.71
C LEU A 21 -5.39 -7.18 12.95
N VAL A 22 -5.73 -6.41 11.91
CA VAL A 22 -6.72 -5.33 12.00
C VAL A 22 -8.06 -5.90 12.46
N GLU A 23 -8.56 -6.95 11.81
CA GLU A 23 -9.82 -7.61 12.18
C GLU A 23 -9.79 -8.11 13.63
N SER A 24 -8.67 -8.69 14.08
CA SER A 24 -8.53 -9.16 15.46
C SER A 24 -8.62 -8.04 16.50
N PHE A 25 -8.09 -6.85 16.19
CA PHE A 25 -8.19 -5.69 17.09
C PHE A 25 -9.55 -5.00 17.02
N GLU A 26 -10.18 -4.98 15.85
CA GLU A 26 -11.53 -4.41 15.69
C GLU A 26 -12.58 -5.22 16.45
N THR A 27 -12.39 -6.54 16.54
CA THR A 27 -13.31 -7.48 17.21
C THR A 27 -12.95 -7.76 18.68
N ASP A 28 -11.88 -7.15 19.20
CA ASP A 28 -11.46 -7.34 20.59
C ASP A 28 -12.52 -6.80 21.57
N PRO A 29 -12.89 -7.57 22.62
CA PRO A 29 -13.88 -7.13 23.59
C PRO A 29 -13.41 -6.00 24.52
N ASP A 30 -12.10 -5.75 24.62
CA ASP A 30 -11.53 -4.67 25.44
C ASP A 30 -11.46 -3.35 24.63
N PRO A 31 -12.28 -2.33 24.97
CA PRO A 31 -12.28 -1.06 24.25
C PRO A 31 -10.96 -0.29 24.38
N ILE A 32 -10.13 -0.58 25.39
CA ILE A 32 -8.80 0.03 25.53
C ILE A 32 -7.84 -0.52 24.48
N VAL A 33 -7.90 -1.82 24.22
CA VAL A 33 -7.08 -2.49 23.19
C VAL A 33 -7.46 -1.96 21.81
N GLN A 34 -8.76 -1.91 21.51
CA GLN A 34 -9.27 -1.35 20.25
C GLN A 34 -8.84 0.11 20.06
N GLY A 35 -8.97 0.95 21.11
CA GLY A 35 -8.57 2.36 21.06
C GLY A 35 -7.08 2.55 20.78
N ARG A 36 -6.21 1.74 21.40
CA ARG A 36 -4.76 1.78 21.17
C ARG A 36 -4.37 1.29 19.77
N ALA A 37 -5.04 0.26 19.26
CA ALA A 37 -4.82 -0.24 17.91
C ALA A 37 -5.20 0.84 16.87
N LEU A 38 -6.32 1.54 17.07
CA LEU A 38 -6.73 2.64 16.21
C LEU A 38 -5.70 3.79 16.24
N GLU A 39 -5.25 4.21 17.42
CA GLU A 39 -4.24 5.26 17.57
C GLU A 39 -2.93 4.89 16.88
N LEU A 40 -2.49 3.63 16.99
CA LEU A 40 -1.32 3.12 16.30
C LEU A 40 -1.48 3.22 14.77
N LEU A 41 -2.61 2.75 14.24
CA LEU A 41 -2.89 2.80 12.80
C LEU A 41 -2.94 4.24 12.28
N GLN A 42 -3.54 5.17 13.03
CA GLN A 42 -3.56 6.59 12.70
C GLN A 42 -2.16 7.20 12.66
N CYS A 43 -1.31 6.86 13.62
CA CYS A 43 0.08 7.32 13.65
C CYS A 43 0.88 6.79 12.45
N VAL A 44 0.73 5.50 12.13
CA VAL A 44 1.39 4.88 10.97
C VAL A 44 0.89 5.51 9.67
N ASP A 45 -0.43 5.72 9.53
CA ASP A 45 -1.02 6.38 8.36
C ASP A 45 -0.46 7.78 8.15
N ALA A 46 -0.37 8.58 9.22
CA ALA A 46 0.16 9.93 9.16
C ALA A 46 1.62 9.97 8.66
N VAL A 47 2.46 9.04 9.15
CA VAL A 47 3.86 8.92 8.71
C VAL A 47 3.94 8.54 7.23
N HIS A 48 3.19 7.53 6.81
CA HIS A 48 3.18 7.08 5.41
C HIS A 48 2.64 8.16 4.48
N ARG A 49 1.53 8.80 4.82
CA ARG A 49 0.92 9.85 3.99
C ARG A 49 1.90 10.98 3.70
N VAL A 50 2.59 11.49 4.72
CA VAL A 50 3.58 12.55 4.56
C VAL A 50 4.77 12.07 3.72
N GLY A 51 5.30 10.89 4.02
CA GLY A 51 6.47 10.33 3.31
C GLY A 51 6.18 10.05 1.83
N LEU A 52 5.08 9.35 1.54
CA LEU A 52 4.69 8.95 0.20
C LEU A 52 4.27 10.15 -0.66
N THR A 53 3.59 11.15 -0.09
CA THR A 53 3.26 12.38 -0.82
C THR A 53 4.53 13.07 -1.32
N ARG A 54 5.54 13.24 -0.44
CA ARG A 54 6.82 13.86 -0.80
C ARG A 54 7.59 13.02 -1.82
N LEU A 55 7.61 11.70 -1.62
CA LEU A 55 8.27 10.78 -2.55
C LEU A 55 7.62 10.85 -3.94
N ALA A 56 6.29 10.88 -4.02
CA ALA A 56 5.57 11.04 -5.28
C ALA A 56 5.98 12.35 -5.98
N SER A 57 6.03 13.47 -5.24
CA SER A 57 6.50 14.75 -5.80
C SER A 57 7.93 14.67 -6.32
N TYR A 58 8.85 14.03 -5.58
CA TYR A 58 10.23 13.86 -6.05
C TYR A 58 10.33 13.00 -7.32
N LEU A 59 9.49 11.97 -7.44
CA LEU A 59 9.43 11.13 -8.65
C LEU A 59 8.92 11.93 -9.86
N ASP A 60 7.96 12.84 -9.65
CA ASP A 60 7.46 13.73 -10.69
C ASP A 60 8.52 14.78 -11.08
N GLU A 61 9.24 15.35 -10.10
CA GLU A 61 10.32 16.33 -10.31
C GLU A 61 11.54 15.74 -11.03
N LEU A 62 11.90 14.48 -10.75
CA LEU A 62 12.96 13.75 -11.43
C LEU A 62 12.71 13.63 -12.94
N GLY A 63 11.44 13.66 -13.36
CA GLY A 63 11.03 13.54 -14.75
C GLY A 63 11.41 12.19 -15.39
N GLY A 64 11.32 12.14 -16.73
CA GLY A 64 11.56 10.92 -17.49
C GLY A 64 10.63 9.79 -17.08
N THR A 65 11.15 8.57 -16.95
CA THR A 65 10.36 7.35 -16.69
C THR A 65 10.35 6.94 -15.22
N ALA A 66 10.87 7.77 -14.30
CA ALA A 66 11.01 7.39 -12.88
C ALA A 66 9.66 7.07 -12.23
N ARG A 67 8.66 7.92 -12.47
CA ARG A 67 7.28 7.74 -11.99
C ARG A 67 6.63 6.48 -12.55
N GLU A 68 6.77 6.26 -13.85
CA GLU A 68 6.20 5.11 -14.55
C GLU A 68 6.81 3.80 -14.04
N ARG A 69 8.13 3.77 -13.83
CA ARG A 69 8.83 2.61 -13.25
C ARG A 69 8.37 2.32 -11.83
N ALA A 70 8.15 3.36 -11.02
CA ALA A 70 7.63 3.21 -9.66
C ALA A 70 6.21 2.61 -9.66
N VAL A 71 5.32 3.08 -10.54
CA VAL A 71 3.95 2.56 -10.67
C VAL A 71 3.89 1.15 -11.27
N ALA A 72 4.91 0.76 -12.04
CA ALA A 72 5.02 -0.59 -12.60
C ALA A 72 5.46 -1.65 -11.56
N ASP A 73 6.07 -1.22 -10.44
CA ASP A 73 6.39 -2.11 -9.33
C ASP A 73 5.12 -2.38 -8.49
N PRO A 74 4.68 -3.65 -8.33
CA PRO A 74 3.44 -3.96 -7.62
C PRO A 74 3.41 -3.50 -6.16
N ALA A 75 4.55 -3.54 -5.45
CA ALA A 75 4.62 -3.15 -4.04
C ALA A 75 4.51 -1.63 -3.89
N ILE A 76 5.20 -0.89 -4.75
CA ILE A 76 5.12 0.57 -4.77
C ILE A 76 3.72 1.01 -5.24
N ARG A 77 3.15 0.34 -6.24
CA ARG A 77 1.81 0.62 -6.75
C ARG A 77 0.76 0.52 -5.65
N VAL A 78 0.76 -0.56 -4.87
CA VAL A 78 -0.17 -0.72 -3.74
C VAL A 78 -0.05 0.45 -2.77
N LEU A 79 1.18 0.83 -2.38
CA LEU A 79 1.37 1.99 -1.49
C LEU A 79 0.84 3.29 -2.11
N LEU A 80 1.11 3.55 -3.38
CA LEU A 80 0.60 4.75 -4.04
C LEU A 80 -0.92 4.73 -4.17
N GLU A 81 -1.53 3.58 -4.41
CA GLU A 81 -2.98 3.40 -4.52
C GLU A 81 -3.68 3.63 -3.18
N LEU A 82 -3.16 3.06 -2.08
CA LEU A 82 -3.71 3.24 -0.72
C LEU A 82 -3.78 4.71 -0.27
N TYR A 83 -2.97 5.57 -0.87
CA TYR A 83 -2.87 6.99 -0.53
C TYR A 83 -3.37 7.94 -1.64
N ASP A 84 -4.06 7.41 -2.67
CA ASP A 84 -4.55 8.19 -3.83
C ASP A 84 -3.45 8.95 -4.58
N LEU A 85 -2.24 8.39 -4.61
CA LEU A 85 -1.04 8.96 -5.24
C LEU A 85 -0.72 8.33 -6.60
N LEU A 86 -1.65 7.59 -7.21
CA LEU A 86 -1.48 7.15 -8.59
C LEU A 86 -1.61 8.36 -9.54
N PRO A 87 -0.93 8.35 -10.70
CA PRO A 87 -1.12 9.38 -11.71
C PRO A 87 -2.60 9.49 -12.06
N SER A 88 -3.20 10.67 -11.87
CA SER A 88 -4.60 10.89 -12.20
C SER A 88 -4.77 10.95 -13.72
N GLU A 89 -5.49 9.97 -14.28
CA GLU A 89 -6.04 10.07 -15.64
C GLU A 89 -7.32 10.93 -15.61
N GLY A 90 -7.19 12.23 -15.31
CA GLY A 90 -8.33 13.18 -15.26
C GLY A 90 -8.76 13.63 -13.84
N PRO A 91 -9.78 14.52 -13.73
CA PRO A 91 -10.07 15.24 -12.49
C PRO A 91 -10.49 14.32 -11.35
N SER A 92 -9.70 14.35 -10.28
CA SER A 92 -9.77 13.49 -9.10
C SER A 92 -11.11 13.65 -8.36
N ARG A 93 -11.87 12.56 -8.21
CA ARG A 93 -12.93 12.44 -7.21
C ARG A 93 -12.34 11.75 -5.99
N HIS A 94 -12.22 12.49 -4.88
CA HIS A 94 -11.94 11.90 -3.58
C HIS A 94 -13.01 10.86 -3.25
N VAL A 95 -12.59 9.62 -3.06
CA VAL A 95 -13.40 8.58 -2.44
C VAL A 95 -12.67 8.18 -1.18
N GLY A 96 -13.31 8.33 -0.02
CA GLY A 96 -12.73 7.93 1.26
C GLY A 96 -12.47 6.43 1.35
N PHE A 97 -11.73 6.05 2.40
CA PHE A 97 -11.37 4.70 2.85
C PHE A 97 -11.86 3.53 1.96
N VAL A 98 -10.93 2.93 1.22
CA VAL A 98 -11.16 1.71 0.45
C VAL A 98 -10.80 0.49 1.33
N PRO A 99 -11.75 -0.44 1.59
CA PRO A 99 -11.46 -1.69 2.27
C PRO A 99 -10.43 -2.52 1.48
N LEU A 100 -9.42 -3.05 2.16
CA LEU A 100 -8.28 -3.73 1.53
C LEU A 100 -8.66 -4.96 0.71
N GLY A 101 -9.77 -5.63 1.05
CA GLY A 101 -10.33 -6.75 0.27
C GLY A 101 -10.86 -6.38 -1.13
N GLU A 102 -11.01 -5.08 -1.44
CA GLU A 102 -11.45 -4.60 -2.75
C GLU A 102 -10.28 -4.17 -3.67
N VAL A 103 -9.06 -4.14 -3.14
CA VAL A 103 -7.85 -3.85 -3.94
C VAL A 103 -7.60 -5.04 -4.85
N LYS A 104 -8.11 -4.97 -6.08
CA LYS A 104 -7.86 -5.99 -7.09
C LYS A 104 -6.39 -5.94 -7.49
N LEU A 105 -5.59 -6.85 -6.92
CA LEU A 105 -4.30 -7.24 -7.48
C LEU A 105 -4.56 -7.79 -8.89
N VAL A 106 -4.46 -6.93 -9.90
CA VAL A 106 -4.42 -7.38 -11.28
C VAL A 106 -3.05 -8.04 -11.47
N ALA A 107 -3.00 -9.34 -11.22
CA ALA A 107 -1.87 -10.17 -11.51
C ALA A 107 -1.54 -10.02 -13.00
N ALA A 108 -0.40 -9.40 -13.29
CA ALA A 108 0.24 -9.43 -14.60
C ALA A 108 0.66 -10.87 -14.90
N ARG A 109 -0.29 -11.70 -15.30
CA ARG A 109 -0.05 -13.02 -15.85
C ARG A 109 -0.68 -13.12 -17.23
N GLN A 110 -0.02 -12.48 -18.20
CA GLN A 110 -0.01 -12.95 -19.59
C GLN A 110 1.42 -12.82 -20.15
N ARG A 111 2.27 -13.80 -19.80
CA ARG A 111 3.27 -14.29 -20.76
C ARG A 111 2.49 -15.07 -21.80
N GLY A 112 2.61 -14.68 -23.07
CA GLY A 112 2.01 -15.42 -24.18
C GLY A 112 2.68 -16.78 -24.43
N PRO A 113 2.23 -17.48 -25.48
CA PRO A 113 3.15 -18.15 -26.39
C PRO A 113 2.98 -17.62 -27.82
N GLY A 114 4.09 -17.61 -28.57
CA GLY A 114 4.15 -17.21 -29.98
C GLY A 114 3.30 -18.07 -30.91
N PRO A 115 3.28 -17.68 -32.19
CA PRO A 115 4.09 -18.41 -33.16
C PRO A 115 5.21 -17.57 -33.80
#